data_AF-B8M3G8-F1
#
_entry.id   AF-B8M3G8-F1
#
_cell.length_a   1.000
_cell.length_b   1.000
_cell.length_c   1.000
_cell.angle_alpha   90.00
_cell.angle_beta   90.00
_cell.angle_gamma   90.00
#
_symmetry.space_group_name_H-M   'P 1'
#
loop_
_entity.id
_entity.type
_entity.pdbx_description
1 polymer ?
#
loop_
_entity_poly.entity_id
_entity_poly.type
_entity_poly.pdbx_seq_one_letter_code
_entity_poly.pdbx_strand_id
1 'polypeptide(L)' 'MGRFASAEALDCMLAYYKVALKRFIDDIAVEAIESKLVMPLSDMLSPVTVFEMTPEMVNCIAGETKEYRSLQNS' A
#
# COMPACT_ATOMS: atom_id res chain seq x y z
N MET A 1 -10.89 47.66 13.37
CA MET A 1 -11.63 46.43 13.74
C MET A 1 -11.36 45.26 12.78
N GLY A 2 -11.38 45.43 11.44
CA GLY A 2 -11.16 44.31 10.50
C GLY A 2 -9.84 43.54 10.64
N ARG A 3 -8.73 44.23 10.95
CA ARG A 3 -7.40 43.60 11.07
C ARG A 3 -7.28 42.59 12.23
N PHE A 4 -8.04 42.78 13.31
CA PHE A 4 -8.10 41.83 14.43
C PHE A 4 -8.94 40.60 14.08
N ALA A 5 -10.10 40.80 13.45
CA ALA A 5 -10.93 39.71 12.96
C ALA A 5 -10.20 38.84 11.91
N SER A 6 -9.42 39.46 11.02
CA SER A 6 -8.59 38.71 10.05
C SER A 6 -7.49 37.89 10.71
N ALA A 7 -6.86 38.40 11.79
CA ALA A 7 -5.83 37.67 12.52
C ALA A 7 -6.42 36.47 13.28
N GLU A 8 -7.55 36.65 13.96
CA GLU A 8 -8.26 35.58 14.66
C GLU A 8 -8.73 34.48 13.70
N ALA A 9 -9.32 34.86 12.55
CA ALA A 9 -9.73 33.89 11.53
C ALA A 9 -8.53 33.07 11.00
N LEU A 10 -7.36 33.72 10.82
CA LEU A 10 -6.15 33.03 10.41
C LEU A 10 -5.68 32.02 11.47
N ASP A 11 -5.65 32.41 12.74
CA ASP A 11 -5.24 31.54 13.84
C ASP A 11 -6.17 30.32 13.97
N CYS A 12 -7.49 30.51 13.84
CA CYS A 12 -8.46 29.42 13.81
C CYS A 12 -8.20 28.46 12.65
N MET A 13 -7.94 28.97 11.44
CA MET A 13 -7.68 28.13 10.27
C MET A 13 -6.36 27.37 10.39
N LEU A 14 -5.32 27.98 10.96
CA LEU A 14 -4.06 27.30 11.23
C LEU A 14 -4.21 26.20 12.27
N ALA A 15 -5.01 26.42 13.32
CA ALA A 15 -5.31 25.40 14.32
C ALA A 15 -6.08 24.21 13.70
N TYR A 16 -7.10 24.50 12.88
CA TYR A 16 -7.83 23.48 12.14
C TYR A 16 -6.90 22.67 11.21
N TYR A 17 -6.09 23.37 10.41
CA TYR A 17 -5.18 22.73 9.45
C TYR A 17 -4.20 21.77 10.12
N LYS A 18 -3.67 22.12 11.30
CA LYS A 18 -2.77 21.23 12.06
C LYS A 18 -3.43 19.90 12.42
N VAL A 19 -4.72 19.90 12.72
CA VAL A 19 -5.46 18.67 13.05
C VAL A 19 -5.84 17.93 11.77
N ALA A 20 -6.36 18.64 10.77
CA ALA A 20 -6.78 18.07 9.50
C ALA A 20 -5.61 17.39 8.76
N LEU A 21 -4.42 17.99 8.78
CA LEU A 21 -3.23 17.42 8.15
C LEU A 21 -2.82 16.10 8.81
N LYS A 22 -2.83 16.03 10.15
CA LYS A 22 -2.52 14.78 10.86
C LYS A 22 -3.52 13.68 10.51
N ARG A 23 -4.82 14.02 10.55
CA ARG A 23 -5.88 13.10 10.14
C ARG A 23 -5.65 12.58 8.73
N PHE A 24 -5.35 13.46 7.78
CA PHE A 24 -5.11 13.07 6.39
C PHE A 24 -3.94 12.09 6.26
N ILE A 25 -2.84 12.33 6.97
CA ILE A 25 -1.68 11.42 6.94
C ILE A 25 -2.06 10.06 7.51
N ASP A 26 -2.76 10.03 8.65
CA ASP A 26 -3.21 8.79 9.29
C ASP A 26 -4.17 8.01 8.38
N ASP A 27 -5.15 8.70 7.78
CA ASP A 27 -6.14 8.10 6.89
C ASP A 27 -5.45 7.51 5.63
N ILE A 28 -4.45 8.18 5.06
CA ILE A 28 -3.71 7.62 3.91
C ILE A 28 -2.90 6.38 4.33
N ALA A 29 -2.24 6.42 5.47
CA ALA A 29 -1.46 5.29 5.96
C ALA A 29 -2.34 4.05 6.19
N VAL A 30 -3.48 4.21 6.87
CA VAL A 30 -4.36 3.10 7.22
C VAL A 30 -5.23 2.68 6.04
N GLU A 31 -5.96 3.62 5.43
CA GLU A 31 -7.00 3.28 4.47
C GLU A 31 -6.45 3.01 3.07
N ALA A 32 -5.36 3.68 2.66
CA ALA A 32 -4.77 3.45 1.34
C ALA A 32 -3.64 2.43 1.39
N ILE A 33 -2.66 2.61 2.28
CA ILE A 33 -1.47 1.74 2.29
C ILE A 33 -1.78 0.42 3.00
N GLU A 34 -2.18 0.45 4.26
CA GLU A 34 -2.37 -0.77 5.04
C GLU A 34 -3.52 -1.60 4.47
N SER A 35 -4.71 -1.00 4.31
CA SER A 35 -5.90 -1.72 3.86
C SER A 35 -5.84 -2.19 2.39
N LYS A 36 -5.33 -1.36 1.46
CA LYS A 36 -5.38 -1.70 0.02
C LYS A 36 -4.11 -2.30 -0.53
N LEU A 37 -2.96 -2.05 0.09
CA LEU A 37 -1.69 -2.57 -0.41
C LEU A 37 -1.14 -3.66 0.48
N VAL A 38 -1.01 -3.43 1.79
CA VAL A 38 -0.30 -4.36 2.68
C VAL A 38 -1.17 -5.58 3.01
N MET A 39 -2.39 -5.37 3.48
CA MET A 39 -3.27 -6.47 3.91
C MET A 39 -3.52 -7.51 2.79
N PRO A 40 -3.85 -7.12 1.54
CA PRO A 40 -4.13 -8.09 0.48
C PRO A 40 -2.93 -8.95 0.08
N LEU A 41 -1.69 -8.49 0.33
CA LEU A 41 -0.49 -9.29 0.03
C LEU A 41 -0.44 -10.59 0.83
N SER A 42 -0.94 -10.57 2.07
CA SER A 42 -0.98 -11.77 2.91
C SER A 42 -1.92 -12.83 2.33
N ASP A 43 -3.01 -12.41 1.67
CA ASP A 43 -3.97 -13.30 1.02
C ASP A 43 -3.49 -13.77 -0.36
N MET A 44 -2.74 -12.93 -1.09
CA MET A 44 -2.23 -13.24 -2.43
C MET A 44 -1.37 -14.51 -2.48
N LEU A 45 -0.59 -14.79 -1.43
CA LEU A 45 0.25 -15.97 -1.30
C LEU A 45 -0.13 -16.80 -0.07
N SER A 46 -1.41 -16.77 0.33
CA SER A 46 -1.89 -17.61 1.42
C SER A 46 -1.66 -19.09 1.08
N PRO A 47 -1.46 -19.98 2.08
CA PRO A 47 -1.25 -21.41 1.82
C PRO A 47 -2.37 -22.05 0.98
N VAL A 48 -3.60 -21.59 1.17
CA VAL A 48 -4.77 -22.04 0.39
C VAL A 48 -4.66 -21.54 -1.04
N THR A 49 -4.43 -20.24 -1.24
CA THR A 49 -4.27 -19.64 -2.58
C THR A 49 -3.14 -20.33 -3.35
N VAL A 50 -2.01 -20.60 -2.69
CA VAL A 50 -0.85 -21.29 -3.29
C VAL A 50 -1.19 -22.74 -3.66
N PHE A 51 -1.91 -23.45 -2.79
CA PHE A 51 -2.34 -24.83 -3.05
C PHE A 51 -3.29 -24.92 -4.25
N GLU A 52 -4.14 -23.90 -4.44
CA GLU A 52 -5.10 -23.82 -5.55
C GLU A 52 -4.48 -23.34 -6.88
N MET A 53 -3.20 -22.93 -6.90
CA MET A 53 -2.54 -22.48 -8.12
C MET A 53 -2.41 -23.60 -9.15
N THR A 54 -2.64 -23.28 -10.43
CA THR A 54 -2.43 -24.26 -11.51
C THR A 54 -0.94 -24.51 -11.73
N PRO A 55 -0.55 -25.69 -12.26
CA PRO A 55 0.84 -25.99 -12.57
C PRO A 55 1.50 -24.96 -13.49
N GLU A 56 0.76 -24.38 -14.44
CA GLU A 56 1.25 -23.35 -15.36
C GLU A 56 1.59 -22.06 -14.61
N MET A 57 0.76 -21.66 -13.65
CA MET A 57 0.99 -20.48 -12.83
C MET A 57 2.16 -20.68 -11.88
N VAL A 58 2.25 -21.85 -11.24
CA VAL A 58 3.40 -22.21 -10.40
C VAL A 58 4.69 -22.21 -11.22
N ASN A 59 4.68 -22.77 -12.44
CA ASN A 59 5.83 -22.76 -13.33
C ASN A 59 6.15 -21.36 -13.88
N CYS A 60 5.17 -20.45 -13.98
CA CYS A 60 5.43 -19.06 -14.34
C CYS A 60 6.10 -18.28 -13.20
N ILE A 61 5.72 -18.54 -11.95
CA ILE A 61 6.21 -17.80 -10.77
C ILE A 61 7.55 -18.37 -10.28
N ALA A 62 7.67 -19.70 -10.21
CA ALA A 62 8.79 -20.41 -9.60
C ALA A 62 9.59 -21.28 -10.59
N GLY A 63 9.15 -21.39 -11.85
CA GLY A 63 9.84 -22.19 -12.84
C GLY A 63 11.16 -21.55 -13.27
N GLU A 64 12.18 -22.38 -13.40
CA GLU A 64 13.49 -21.96 -13.90
C GLU A 64 13.40 -21.43 -15.34
N THR A 65 14.19 -20.40 -15.62
CA THR A 65 14.33 -19.88 -16.98
C THR A 65 14.99 -20.92 -17.90
N LYS A 66 14.72 -20.83 -19.20
CA LYS A 66 15.20 -21.81 -20.19
C LYS A 66 16.72 -21.87 -20.23
N GLU A 67 17.37 -20.72 -20.02
CA GLU A 67 18.81 -20.55 -19.95
C GLU A 67 19.39 -21.38 -18.81
N TYR A 68 18.83 -21.28 -17.61
CA TYR A 68 19.33 -22.01 -16.44
C TYR A 68 19.11 -23.52 -16.58
N ARG A 69 17.95 -23.92 -17.10
CA ARG A 69 17.64 -25.33 -17.42
C ARG A 69 18.59 -25.96 -18.44
N SER A 70 19.08 -25.17 -19.41
CA SER A 70 20.02 -25.66 -20.42
C SER A 70 21.43 -25.90 -19.86
N LEU A 71 21.85 -25.10 -18.86
CA LEU A 71 23.16 -25.21 -18.21
C LEU A 71 23.27 -26.46 -17.31
N GLN A 72 22.18 -26.88 -16.67
CA GLN A 72 22.17 -28.11 -15.85
C GLN A 72 22.13 -29.40 -16.68
N ASN A 73 21.59 -29.35 -17.89
CA ASN A 73 21.41 -30.52 -18.76
C ASN A 73 22.53 -30.70 -19.80
N SER A 74 23.63 -29.93 -19.68
CA SER A 74 24.84 -29.98 -20.52
C SER A 74 26.00 -30.62 -19.76
#